data_AF-A0A5C6V0V2-F1
#
_entry.id   AF-A0A5C6V0V2-F1
#
_cell.length_a   1.000
_cell.length_b   1.000
_cell.length_c   1.000
_cell.angle_alpha   90.00
_cell.angle_beta   90.00
_cell.angle_gamma   90.00
#
_symmetry.space_group_name_H-M   'P 1'
#
loop_
_entity.id
_entity.type
_entity.pdbx_description
1 polymer ?
#
loop_
_entity_poly.entity_id
_entity_poly.type
_entity_poly.pdbx_seq_one_letter_code
_entity_poly.pdbx_strand_id
1 'polypeptide(L)'
;MRLKYKIHHFFTSKRTLANCHRMLNRWNPYYAGLSPELQKAFQLRILHFQRNTVFECAPGLNLTNQMELIISGGFVQLTFGFKKDVLDVFNYIYLAAKPYSYRHIAGKFKGDVNPHKHRVTLTWPYVEKGFVIPDDGLNLVLHEFAHCLYYENQLDEGMGQFLDNQGMKDWHFYAAKKRKRILNGDQRLFRTYAAKNMLEMFAVSAEVFFEQPKHFARKEPRLYDSMCKLYNQDPRNWENPRLKEF
;
A
#
# COMPACT_ATOMS: atom_id res chain seq x y z
N MET A 1 4.84 19.75 12.44
CA MET A 1 4.45 18.41 12.95
C MET A 1 3.07 18.49 13.59
N ARG A 2 2.07 17.80 13.03
CA ARG A 2 0.66 17.84 13.50
C ARG A 2 0.52 17.39 14.96
N LEU A 3 -0.45 17.93 15.69
CA LEU A 3 -0.67 17.67 17.12
C LEU A 3 -0.79 16.17 17.44
N LYS A 4 -1.49 15.41 16.58
CA LYS A 4 -1.63 13.94 16.72
C LYS A 4 -0.29 13.21 16.79
N TYR A 5 0.73 13.65 16.03
CA TYR A 5 2.06 13.03 16.05
C TYR A 5 2.94 13.43 17.25
N LYS A 6 2.63 14.54 17.93
CA LYS A 6 3.38 14.98 19.11
C LYS A 6 3.21 14.03 20.29
N ILE A 7 2.01 13.50 20.47
CA ILE A 7 1.70 12.51 21.52
C ILE A 7 2.50 11.22 21.26
N HIS A 8 2.56 10.77 20.01
CA HIS A 8 3.32 9.57 19.65
C HIS A 8 4.83 9.74 19.93
N HIS A 9 5.42 10.86 19.52
CA HIS A 9 6.83 11.13 19.72
C HIS A 9 7.21 11.23 21.21
N PHE A 10 6.33 11.75 22.07
CA PHE A 10 6.63 11.95 23.49
C PHE A 10 6.77 10.62 24.26
N PHE A 11 5.97 9.61 23.91
CA PHE A 11 5.96 8.31 24.60
C PHE A 11 6.83 7.23 23.93
N THR A 12 7.38 7.48 22.74
CA THR A 12 8.22 6.49 22.04
C THR A 12 9.70 6.71 22.35
N SER A 13 10.36 5.67 22.84
CA SER A 13 11.78 5.74 23.18
C SER A 13 12.67 5.97 21.94
N LYS A 14 13.79 6.69 22.10
CA LYS A 14 14.80 6.86 21.05
C LYS A 14 15.31 5.53 20.49
N ARG A 15 15.43 4.51 21.36
CA ARG A 15 15.85 3.14 20.97
C ARG A 15 14.84 2.48 20.05
N THR A 16 13.54 2.63 20.33
CA THR A 16 12.46 2.11 19.48
C THR A 16 12.51 2.75 18.09
N LEU A 17 12.63 4.07 18.00
CA LEU A 17 12.74 4.78 16.72
C LEU A 17 13.99 4.37 15.93
N ALA A 18 15.14 4.24 16.59
CA ALA A 18 16.38 3.79 15.94
C ALA A 18 16.25 2.36 15.37
N ASN A 19 15.56 1.47 16.07
CA ASN A 19 15.29 0.11 15.57
C ASN A 19 14.32 0.13 14.39
N CYS A 20 13.22 0.89 14.47
CA CYS A 20 12.30 1.08 13.35
C CYS A 20 13.01 1.61 12.11
N HIS A 21 13.82 2.65 12.26
CA HIS A 21 14.60 3.25 11.17
C HIS A 21 15.54 2.21 10.51
N ARG A 22 16.28 1.43 11.31
CA ARG A 22 17.18 0.39 10.80
C ARG A 22 16.44 -0.67 9.99
N MET A 23 15.28 -1.11 10.47
CA MET A 23 14.47 -2.12 9.81
C MET A 23 13.84 -1.58 8.53
N LEU A 24 13.28 -0.37 8.55
CA LEU A 24 12.70 0.25 7.37
C LEU A 24 13.74 0.52 6.29
N ASN A 25 14.96 0.95 6.63
CA ASN A 25 16.04 1.10 5.65
C ASN A 25 16.43 -0.24 4.99
N ARG A 26 16.29 -1.35 5.71
CA ARG A 26 16.62 -2.68 5.19
C ARG A 26 15.50 -3.24 4.30
N TRP A 27 14.25 -3.04 4.70
CA TRP A 27 13.12 -3.76 4.13
C TRP A 27 12.23 -2.91 3.22
N ASN A 28 12.29 -1.59 3.29
CA ASN A 28 11.44 -0.71 2.51
C ASN A 28 12.30 0.31 1.72
N PRO A 29 12.62 0.02 0.44
CA PRO A 29 13.43 0.91 -0.39
C PRO A 29 12.82 2.30 -0.61
N TYR A 30 11.48 2.39 -0.64
CA TYR A 30 10.79 3.67 -0.70
C TYR A 30 11.17 4.53 0.51
N TYR A 31 11.13 3.97 1.72
CA TYR A 31 11.55 4.68 2.94
C TYR A 31 13.05 5.00 2.94
N ALA A 32 13.89 4.05 2.50
CA ALA A 32 15.33 4.22 2.48
C ALA A 32 15.77 5.39 1.59
N GLY A 33 15.02 5.66 0.51
CA GLY A 33 15.29 6.78 -0.40
C GLY A 33 14.80 8.15 0.09
N LEU A 34 13.97 8.23 1.13
CA LEU A 34 13.42 9.49 1.63
C LEU A 34 14.50 10.36 2.29
N SER A 35 14.34 11.68 2.19
CA SER A 35 15.08 12.64 3.02
C SER A 35 14.90 12.38 4.52
N PRO A 36 15.88 12.73 5.38
CA PRO A 36 15.80 12.50 6.83
C PRO A 36 14.54 13.07 7.50
N GLU A 37 14.09 14.24 7.04
CA GLU A 37 12.86 14.89 7.50
C GLU A 37 11.63 14.05 7.19
N LEU A 38 11.55 13.50 5.97
CA LEU A 38 10.46 12.64 5.54
C LEU A 38 10.52 11.26 6.17
N GLN A 39 11.71 10.70 6.40
CA GLN A 39 11.87 9.46 7.17
C GLN A 39 11.30 9.62 8.58
N LYS A 40 11.53 10.77 9.23
CA LYS A 40 10.95 11.05 10.54
C LYS A 40 9.42 11.14 10.47
N ALA A 41 8.87 11.83 9.46
CA ALA A 41 7.43 11.90 9.26
C ALA A 41 6.81 10.51 9.00
N PHE A 42 7.47 9.67 8.20
CA PHE A 42 7.05 8.32 7.88
C PHE A 42 7.02 7.43 9.12
N GLN A 43 8.06 7.46 9.96
CA GLN A 43 8.09 6.72 11.23
C GLN A 43 6.94 7.12 12.17
N LEU A 44 6.62 8.42 12.27
CA LEU A 44 5.50 8.88 13.10
C LEU A 44 4.15 8.40 12.59
N ARG A 45 3.98 8.31 11.26
CA ARG A 45 2.77 7.75 10.65
C ARG A 45 2.65 6.24 10.90
N ILE A 46 3.75 5.50 10.86
CA ILE A 46 3.75 4.08 11.25
C ILE A 46 3.26 3.90 12.68
N LEU A 47 3.82 4.66 13.63
CA LEU A 47 3.43 4.56 15.03
C LEU A 47 1.96 4.91 15.24
N HIS A 48 1.45 5.88 14.49
CA HIS A 48 0.03 6.23 14.52
C HIS A 48 -0.83 5.11 13.95
N PHE A 49 -0.46 4.56 12.79
CA PHE A 49 -1.15 3.44 12.17
C PHE A 49 -1.21 2.22 13.09
N GLN A 50 -0.08 1.79 13.64
CA GLN A 50 0.00 0.61 14.51
C GLN A 50 -0.86 0.75 15.76
N ARG A 51 -0.96 1.95 16.35
CA ARG A 51 -1.80 2.17 17.53
C ARG A 51 -3.30 2.13 17.24
N ASN A 52 -3.69 2.33 15.98
CA ASN A 52 -5.08 2.31 15.55
C ASN A 52 -5.44 1.03 14.76
N THR A 53 -4.54 0.05 14.75
CA THR A 53 -4.66 -1.17 13.96
C THR A 53 -4.44 -2.38 14.85
N VAL A 54 -5.36 -3.35 14.78
CA VAL A 54 -5.22 -4.63 15.46
C VAL A 54 -4.47 -5.59 14.54
N PHE A 55 -3.39 -6.19 15.05
CA PHE A 55 -2.66 -7.25 14.37
C PHE A 55 -2.87 -8.57 15.09
N GLU A 56 -3.32 -9.57 14.36
CA GLU A 56 -3.42 -10.95 14.82
C GLU A 56 -2.79 -11.89 13.81
N CYS A 57 -2.50 -13.12 14.24
CA CYS A 57 -1.87 -14.12 13.38
C CYS A 57 -2.49 -15.50 13.56
N ALA A 58 -2.26 -16.37 12.57
CA ALA A 58 -2.72 -17.74 12.62
C ALA A 58 -2.05 -18.55 13.74
N PRO A 59 -2.74 -19.54 14.34
CA PRO A 59 -2.14 -20.44 15.31
C PRO A 59 -0.84 -21.06 14.78
N GLY A 60 0.21 -21.03 15.59
CA GLY A 60 1.54 -21.52 15.23
C GLY A 60 2.42 -20.54 14.45
N LEU A 61 1.90 -19.36 14.09
CA LEU A 61 2.72 -18.22 13.66
C LEU A 61 3.00 -17.32 14.88
N ASN A 62 4.26 -16.93 15.07
CA ASN A 62 4.61 -15.93 16.08
C ASN A 62 4.62 -14.56 15.41
N LEU A 63 3.65 -13.71 15.73
CA LEU A 63 3.63 -12.33 15.26
C LEU A 63 4.83 -11.57 15.86
N THR A 64 5.64 -10.97 15.01
CA THR A 64 6.83 -10.21 15.43
C THR A 64 6.67 -8.73 15.11
N ASN A 65 7.36 -7.88 15.88
CA ASN A 65 7.44 -6.44 15.58
C ASN A 65 7.94 -6.15 14.16
N GLN A 66 8.78 -7.03 13.59
CA GLN A 66 9.23 -6.91 12.21
C GLN A 66 8.10 -7.05 11.21
N MET A 67 7.25 -8.05 11.40
CA MET A 67 6.10 -8.29 10.53
C MET A 67 5.17 -7.09 10.53
N GLU A 68 4.79 -6.62 11.71
CA GLU A 68 3.92 -5.44 11.86
C GLU A 68 4.53 -4.19 11.24
N LEU A 69 5.84 -3.97 11.43
CA LEU A 69 6.53 -2.80 10.91
C LEU A 69 6.59 -2.80 9.38
N ILE A 70 6.88 -3.96 8.76
CA ILE A 70 6.93 -4.11 7.31
C ILE A 70 5.54 -3.86 6.71
N ILE A 71 4.50 -4.47 7.27
CA ILE A 71 3.10 -4.27 6.84
C ILE A 71 2.72 -2.79 6.96
N SER A 72 3.00 -2.19 8.12
CA SER A 72 2.73 -0.76 8.37
C SER A 72 3.49 0.15 7.40
N GLY A 73 4.73 -0.20 7.04
CA GLY A 73 5.52 0.52 6.07
C GLY A 73 4.86 0.57 4.70
N GLY A 74 4.31 -0.55 4.21
CA GLY A 74 3.56 -0.57 2.94
C GLY A 74 2.30 0.29 2.97
N PHE A 75 1.55 0.30 4.08
CA PHE A 75 0.40 1.20 4.24
C PHE A 75 0.80 2.67 4.21
N VAL A 76 1.83 3.04 4.98
CA VAL A 76 2.29 4.43 5.05
C VAL A 76 2.86 4.89 3.70
N GLN A 77 3.53 4.01 2.96
CA GLN A 77 4.01 4.27 1.60
C GLN A 77 2.85 4.63 0.65
N LEU A 78 1.78 3.84 0.62
CA LEU A 78 0.59 4.16 -0.17
C LEU A 78 -0.02 5.51 0.23
N THR A 79 -0.10 5.77 1.53
CA THR A 79 -0.82 6.92 2.05
C THR A 79 0.04 8.17 2.24
N PHE A 80 1.34 8.14 1.90
CA PHE A 80 2.27 9.20 2.27
C PHE A 80 1.93 10.57 1.67
N GLY A 81 1.29 10.55 0.49
CA GLY A 81 0.72 11.73 -0.17
C GLY A 81 -0.67 12.14 0.32
N PHE A 82 -1.22 11.54 1.37
CA PHE A 82 -2.56 11.85 1.90
C PHE A 82 -2.52 12.39 3.33
N LYS A 83 -3.61 13.07 3.72
CA LYS A 83 -3.88 13.39 5.14
C LYS A 83 -4.31 12.16 5.94
N LYS A 84 -4.92 11.17 5.27
CA LYS A 84 -5.33 9.89 5.82
C LYS A 84 -4.09 9.06 6.15
N ASP A 85 -3.99 8.64 7.39
CA ASP A 85 -2.84 7.92 7.96
C ASP A 85 -3.26 6.74 8.85
N VAL A 86 -4.54 6.37 8.80
CA VAL A 86 -5.15 5.17 9.38
C VAL A 86 -6.26 4.64 8.46
N LEU A 87 -6.60 3.36 8.59
CA LEU A 87 -7.81 2.77 8.02
C LEU A 87 -8.94 2.89 9.04
N ASP A 88 -10.11 3.31 8.59
CA ASP A 88 -11.26 3.52 9.49
C ASP A 88 -12.12 2.25 9.58
N VAL A 89 -12.18 1.47 8.49
CA VAL A 89 -12.95 0.25 8.37
C VAL A 89 -12.03 -0.96 8.46
N PHE A 90 -10.94 -0.98 7.69
CA PHE A 90 -10.08 -2.17 7.56
C PHE A 90 -8.91 -2.17 8.55
N ASN A 91 -9.15 -1.81 9.80
CA ASN A 91 -8.13 -1.68 10.84
C ASN A 91 -7.83 -2.98 11.61
N TYR A 92 -8.39 -4.11 11.18
CA TYR A 92 -8.03 -5.43 11.70
C TYR A 92 -7.27 -6.24 10.63
N ILE A 93 -6.01 -6.56 10.93
CA ILE A 93 -5.08 -7.25 10.04
C ILE A 93 -4.77 -8.64 10.61
N TYR A 94 -5.06 -9.66 9.81
CA TYR A 94 -4.80 -11.06 10.14
C TYR A 94 -3.68 -11.64 9.27
N LEU A 95 -2.64 -12.16 9.91
CA LEU A 95 -1.49 -12.75 9.23
C LEU A 95 -1.55 -14.28 9.24
N ALA A 96 -1.75 -14.88 8.08
CA ALA A 96 -1.74 -16.32 7.87
C ALA A 96 -0.32 -16.84 7.57
N ALA A 97 -0.02 -18.06 8.05
CA ALA A 97 1.27 -18.71 7.83
C ALA A 97 1.46 -19.23 6.39
N LYS A 98 0.36 -19.55 5.68
CA LYS A 98 0.38 -20.14 4.33
C LYS A 98 -0.87 -19.75 3.54
N PRO A 99 -0.83 -19.83 2.19
CA PRO A 99 -2.01 -19.65 1.36
C PRO A 99 -3.17 -20.56 1.77
N TYR A 100 -4.38 -20.03 1.69
CA TYR A 100 -5.62 -20.67 2.17
C TYR A 100 -6.67 -20.70 1.06
N SER A 101 -7.72 -21.50 1.25
CA SER A 101 -8.82 -21.65 0.29
C SER A 101 -10.15 -21.47 0.99
N TYR A 102 -11.11 -20.84 0.31
CA TYR A 102 -12.50 -20.80 0.76
C TYR A 102 -13.28 -21.95 0.14
N ARG A 103 -14.22 -22.56 0.91
CA ARG A 103 -14.95 -23.78 0.51
C ARG A 103 -15.68 -23.67 -0.84
N HIS A 104 -16.02 -22.44 -1.26
CA HIS A 104 -16.78 -22.17 -2.48
C HIS A 104 -16.03 -21.29 -3.49
N ILE A 105 -14.72 -21.09 -3.32
CA ILE A 105 -13.92 -20.29 -4.26
C ILE A 105 -12.71 -21.10 -4.70
N ALA A 106 -12.56 -21.26 -6.02
CA ALA A 106 -11.45 -21.99 -6.59
C ALA A 106 -10.12 -21.23 -6.40
N GLY A 107 -9.05 -21.99 -6.14
CA GLY A 107 -7.70 -21.47 -5.99
C GLY A 107 -7.27 -21.21 -4.54
N LYS A 108 -6.01 -20.81 -4.39
CA LYS A 108 -5.44 -20.42 -3.10
C LYS A 108 -5.28 -18.90 -3.05
N PHE A 109 -5.77 -18.32 -1.97
CA PHE A 109 -5.62 -16.91 -1.64
C PHE A 109 -4.28 -16.67 -0.97
N LYS A 110 -3.62 -15.60 -1.40
CA LYS A 110 -2.38 -15.08 -0.81
C LYS A 110 -2.67 -13.93 0.15
N GLY A 111 -3.78 -13.24 -0.07
CA GLY A 111 -4.41 -12.26 0.80
C GLY A 111 -5.85 -12.05 0.34
N ASP A 112 -6.62 -11.35 1.16
CA ASP A 112 -7.92 -10.81 0.78
C ASP A 112 -8.33 -9.66 1.71
N VAL A 113 -9.05 -8.70 1.15
CA VAL A 113 -9.85 -7.73 1.92
C VAL A 113 -11.28 -8.25 1.99
N ASN A 114 -11.82 -8.36 3.21
CA ASN A 114 -13.18 -8.80 3.46
C ASN A 114 -14.05 -7.61 3.95
N PRO A 115 -14.87 -6.99 3.08
CA PRO A 115 -15.73 -5.87 3.44
C PRO A 115 -16.82 -6.19 4.46
N HIS A 116 -17.24 -7.45 4.58
CA HIS A 116 -18.27 -7.83 5.56
C HIS A 116 -17.69 -8.03 6.97
N LYS A 117 -16.44 -8.47 7.05
CA LYS A 117 -15.72 -8.71 8.31
C LYS A 117 -14.78 -7.56 8.69
N HIS A 118 -14.72 -6.50 7.87
CA HIS A 118 -13.84 -5.35 8.09
C HIS A 118 -12.37 -5.77 8.33
N ARG A 119 -11.91 -6.78 7.59
CA ARG A 119 -10.61 -7.43 7.82
C ARG A 119 -9.74 -7.46 6.58
N VAL A 120 -8.44 -7.26 6.77
CA VAL A 120 -7.39 -7.60 5.80
C VAL A 120 -6.73 -8.90 6.21
N THR A 121 -6.65 -9.86 5.30
CA THR A 121 -5.86 -11.08 5.49
C THR A 121 -4.63 -11.01 4.60
N LEU A 122 -3.46 -11.30 5.19
CA LEU A 122 -2.18 -11.36 4.48
C LEU A 122 -1.53 -12.72 4.75
N THR A 123 -0.70 -13.23 3.83
CA THR A 123 0.15 -14.40 4.10
C THR A 123 1.60 -13.99 4.25
N TRP A 124 2.23 -14.36 5.36
CA TRP A 124 3.58 -13.89 5.69
C TRP A 124 4.62 -14.17 4.58
N PRO A 125 4.69 -15.37 3.98
CA PRO A 125 5.69 -15.65 2.93
C PRO A 125 5.56 -14.71 1.71
N TYR A 126 4.35 -14.22 1.42
CA TYR A 126 4.11 -13.31 0.29
C TYR A 126 4.29 -11.85 0.68
N VAL A 127 4.03 -11.49 1.94
CA VAL A 127 4.44 -10.19 2.50
C VAL A 127 5.96 -10.09 2.44
N GLU A 128 6.68 -11.05 3.01
CA GLU A 128 8.14 -11.05 3.04
C GLU A 128 8.72 -10.97 1.63
N LYS A 129 8.24 -11.81 0.70
CA LYS A 129 8.72 -11.81 -0.69
C LYS A 129 8.58 -10.44 -1.37
N GLY A 130 7.45 -9.75 -1.19
CA GLY A 130 7.22 -8.44 -1.82
C GLY A 130 8.15 -7.33 -1.32
N PHE A 131 8.78 -7.49 -0.15
CA PHE A 131 9.78 -6.56 0.36
C PHE A 131 11.23 -7.02 0.14
N VAL A 132 11.45 -8.32 -0.10
CA VAL A 132 12.76 -8.86 -0.53
C VAL A 132 13.02 -8.54 -2.00
N ILE A 133 12.00 -8.57 -2.85
CA ILE A 133 12.08 -8.28 -4.29
C ILE A 133 11.21 -7.04 -4.56
N PRO A 134 11.74 -5.82 -4.36
CA PRO A 134 10.94 -4.60 -4.35
C PRO A 134 10.67 -3.99 -5.73
N ASP A 135 11.06 -4.68 -6.82
CA ASP A 135 11.03 -4.18 -8.19
C ASP A 135 10.38 -5.14 -9.20
N ASP A 136 9.76 -6.23 -8.75
CA ASP A 136 9.08 -7.21 -9.63
C ASP A 136 7.60 -6.85 -9.93
N GLY A 137 7.06 -5.81 -9.30
CA GLY A 137 5.66 -5.38 -9.47
C GLY A 137 4.69 -6.33 -8.77
N LEU A 138 5.13 -7.00 -7.71
CA LEU A 138 4.39 -7.96 -6.90
C LEU A 138 4.58 -7.67 -5.42
N ASN A 139 3.66 -6.89 -4.85
CA ASN A 139 3.67 -6.55 -3.44
C ASN A 139 2.31 -6.76 -2.80
N LEU A 140 2.18 -7.85 -2.04
CA LEU A 140 0.90 -8.21 -1.42
C LEU A 140 0.38 -7.11 -0.48
N VAL A 141 1.28 -6.44 0.25
CA VAL A 141 0.86 -5.38 1.19
C VAL A 141 0.33 -4.16 0.44
N LEU A 142 1.04 -3.72 -0.61
CA LEU A 142 0.55 -2.61 -1.44
C LEU A 142 -0.77 -2.99 -2.14
N HIS A 143 -0.89 -4.24 -2.59
CA HIS A 143 -2.08 -4.76 -3.26
C HIS A 143 -3.32 -4.72 -2.37
N GLU A 144 -3.28 -5.38 -1.22
CA GLU A 144 -4.44 -5.48 -0.34
C GLU A 144 -4.80 -4.12 0.28
N PHE A 145 -3.81 -3.30 0.64
CA PHE A 145 -4.12 -1.95 1.11
C PHE A 145 -4.64 -1.02 0.01
N ALA A 146 -4.27 -1.22 -1.26
CA ALA A 146 -4.93 -0.51 -2.35
C ALA A 146 -6.41 -0.88 -2.45
N HIS A 147 -6.79 -2.15 -2.22
CA HIS A 147 -8.21 -2.51 -2.08
C HIS A 147 -8.88 -1.81 -0.91
N CYS A 148 -8.27 -1.79 0.27
CA CYS A 148 -8.82 -1.08 1.43
C CYS A 148 -9.07 0.40 1.13
N LEU A 149 -8.08 1.09 0.56
CA LEU A 149 -8.20 2.51 0.20
C LEU A 149 -9.27 2.73 -0.86
N TYR A 150 -9.39 1.83 -1.84
CA TYR A 150 -10.45 1.88 -2.83
C TYR A 150 -11.83 1.79 -2.16
N TYR A 151 -12.05 0.80 -1.29
CA TYR A 151 -13.31 0.63 -0.57
C TYR A 151 -13.64 1.81 0.34
N GLU A 152 -12.70 2.26 1.17
CA GLU A 152 -12.94 3.38 2.09
C GLU A 152 -13.19 4.69 1.34
N ASN A 153 -12.55 4.91 0.19
CA ASN A 153 -12.85 6.09 -0.64
C ASN A 153 -14.26 6.05 -1.24
N GLN A 154 -14.85 4.87 -1.45
CA GLN A 154 -16.24 4.75 -1.92
C GLN A 154 -17.26 4.87 -0.78
N LEU A 155 -16.88 4.56 0.46
CA LEU A 155 -17.78 4.71 1.62
C LEU A 155 -17.95 6.17 2.05
N ASP A 156 -17.05 7.05 1.62
CA ASP A 156 -17.04 8.46 1.97
C ASP A 156 -17.88 9.32 0.99
N GLU A 157 -19.12 8.92 0.71
CA GLU A 157 -20.07 9.64 -0.18
C GLU A 157 -20.62 10.95 0.43
N GLY A 158 -19.87 11.61 1.33
CA GLY A 158 -20.33 12.87 1.91
C GLY A 158 -19.37 13.64 2.84
N MET A 159 -18.28 13.04 3.32
CA MET A 159 -17.29 13.73 4.20
C MET A 159 -15.97 14.05 3.51
N GLY A 160 -15.77 13.58 2.28
CA GLY A 160 -14.72 14.03 1.37
C GLY A 160 -13.74 12.94 1.03
N GLN A 161 -13.96 12.29 -0.13
CA GLN A 161 -13.04 11.36 -0.78
C GLN A 161 -11.59 11.86 -0.67
N PHE A 162 -10.71 11.01 -0.11
CA PHE A 162 -9.31 11.37 0.10
C PHE A 162 -8.44 11.11 -1.13
N LEU A 163 -8.92 10.30 -2.07
CA LEU A 163 -8.32 10.15 -3.39
C LEU A 163 -8.75 11.31 -4.30
N ASP A 164 -7.82 11.82 -5.12
CA ASP A 164 -8.14 12.91 -6.04
C ASP A 164 -9.20 12.49 -7.08
N ASN A 165 -10.33 13.21 -7.13
CA ASN A 165 -11.45 12.88 -8.00
C ASN A 165 -11.08 12.88 -9.49
N GLN A 166 -10.25 13.83 -9.93
CA GLN A 166 -9.82 13.89 -11.32
C GLN A 166 -8.80 12.80 -11.62
N GLY A 167 -7.88 12.53 -10.68
CA GLY A 167 -6.95 11.41 -10.73
C GLY A 167 -7.67 10.07 -10.85
N MET A 168 -8.76 9.86 -10.09
CA MET A 168 -9.59 8.64 -10.18
C MET A 168 -10.29 8.51 -11.53
N LYS A 169 -10.87 9.60 -12.06
CA LYS A 169 -11.49 9.61 -13.40
C LYS A 169 -10.48 9.31 -14.51
N ASP A 170 -9.33 10.00 -14.49
CA ASP A 170 -8.24 9.80 -15.44
C ASP A 170 -7.73 8.35 -15.36
N TRP A 171 -7.48 7.86 -14.14
CA TRP A 171 -7.03 6.49 -13.89
C TRP A 171 -8.02 5.49 -14.47
N HIS A 172 -9.32 5.62 -14.17
CA HIS A 172 -10.34 4.69 -14.65
C HIS A 172 -10.33 4.60 -16.18
N PHE A 173 -10.28 5.75 -16.87
CA PHE A 173 -10.25 5.81 -18.32
C PHE A 173 -9.02 5.12 -18.93
N TYR A 174 -7.82 5.44 -18.44
CA TYR A 174 -6.59 4.86 -18.98
C TYR A 174 -6.40 3.40 -18.56
N ALA A 175 -6.80 3.03 -17.34
CA ALA A 175 -6.76 1.67 -16.82
C ALA A 175 -7.71 0.75 -17.60
N ALA A 176 -8.91 1.21 -17.94
CA ALA A 176 -9.84 0.45 -18.78
C ALA A 176 -9.26 0.16 -20.18
N LYS A 177 -8.57 1.14 -20.78
CA LYS A 177 -7.86 0.94 -22.05
C LYS A 177 -6.69 -0.04 -21.90
N LYS A 178 -5.89 0.09 -20.85
CA LYS A 178 -4.78 -0.84 -20.57
C LYS A 178 -5.29 -2.26 -20.36
N ARG A 179 -6.34 -2.44 -19.56
CA ARG A 179 -6.99 -3.73 -19.31
C ARG A 179 -7.37 -4.44 -20.61
N LYS A 180 -8.00 -3.72 -21.56
CA LYS A 180 -8.31 -4.29 -22.89
C LYS A 180 -7.06 -4.76 -23.63
N ARG A 181 -5.95 -3.99 -23.58
CA ARG A 181 -4.68 -4.40 -24.20
C ARG A 181 -4.06 -5.62 -23.51
N ILE A 182 -4.14 -5.74 -22.19
CA ILE A 182 -3.66 -6.93 -21.45
C ILE A 182 -4.43 -8.17 -21.89
N LEU A 183 -5.76 -8.07 -22.03
CA LEU A 183 -6.60 -9.17 -22.55
C LEU A 183 -6.21 -9.58 -23.98
N ASN A 184 -5.69 -8.63 -24.77
CA ASN A 184 -5.17 -8.86 -26.11
C ASN A 184 -3.66 -9.20 -26.14
N GLY A 185 -3.06 -9.57 -25.00
CA GLY A 185 -1.68 -10.08 -24.93
C GLY A 185 -0.60 -9.07 -24.53
N ASP A 186 -0.92 -7.80 -24.27
CA ASP A 186 0.07 -6.80 -23.83
C ASP A 186 0.40 -6.89 -22.34
N GLN A 187 1.19 -7.90 -21.97
CA GLN A 187 1.48 -8.30 -20.58
C GLN A 187 2.86 -7.83 -20.07
N ARG A 188 3.50 -6.88 -20.77
CA ARG A 188 4.92 -6.50 -20.52
C ARG A 188 5.16 -5.77 -19.19
N LEU A 189 4.23 -4.91 -18.78
CA LEU A 189 4.33 -4.09 -17.56
C LEU A 189 3.35 -4.57 -16.48
N PHE A 190 2.13 -4.95 -16.89
CA PHE A 190 1.08 -5.39 -15.99
C PHE A 190 0.84 -6.88 -16.21
N ARG A 191 0.76 -7.61 -15.10
CA ARG A 191 0.41 -9.04 -15.10
C ARG A 191 -1.01 -9.23 -15.63
N THR A 192 -1.28 -10.39 -16.23
CA THR A 192 -2.63 -10.79 -16.70
C THR A 192 -3.70 -10.67 -15.63
N TYR A 193 -3.31 -10.89 -14.37
CA TYR A 193 -4.19 -10.76 -13.22
C TYR A 193 -4.85 -9.38 -13.11
N ALA A 194 -4.17 -8.30 -13.49
CA ALA A 194 -4.74 -6.95 -13.51
C ALA A 194 -5.96 -6.84 -14.43
N ALA A 195 -6.09 -7.73 -15.43
CA ALA A 195 -7.22 -7.75 -16.34
C ALA A 195 -8.45 -8.48 -15.81
N LYS A 196 -8.39 -9.10 -14.62
CA LYS A 196 -9.52 -9.83 -14.03
C LYS A 196 -10.75 -8.91 -13.85
N ASN A 197 -10.59 -7.76 -13.22
CA ASN A 197 -11.61 -6.71 -13.12
C ASN A 197 -10.94 -5.35 -12.79
N MET A 198 -11.72 -4.26 -12.67
CA MET A 198 -11.16 -2.93 -12.41
C MET A 198 -10.60 -2.76 -10.99
N LEU A 199 -11.10 -3.50 -10.00
CA LEU A 199 -10.58 -3.48 -8.63
C LEU A 199 -9.17 -4.09 -8.58
N GLU A 200 -8.96 -5.21 -9.27
CA GLU A 200 -7.66 -5.87 -9.42
C GLU A 200 -6.70 -5.00 -10.25
N MET A 201 -7.22 -4.34 -11.29
CA MET A 201 -6.45 -3.37 -12.07
C MET A 201 -5.96 -2.22 -11.17
N PHE A 202 -6.77 -1.77 -10.22
CA PHE A 202 -6.38 -0.70 -9.27
C PHE A 202 -5.23 -1.14 -8.38
N ALA A 203 -5.36 -2.30 -7.73
CA ALA A 203 -4.33 -2.82 -6.85
C ALA A 203 -3.03 -3.14 -7.58
N VAL A 204 -3.08 -3.76 -8.76
CA VAL A 204 -1.88 -4.00 -9.57
C VAL A 204 -1.28 -2.69 -10.10
N SER A 205 -2.08 -1.67 -10.38
CA SER A 205 -1.55 -0.34 -10.71
C SER A 205 -0.77 0.25 -9.54
N ALA A 206 -1.24 0.10 -8.31
CA ALA A 206 -0.53 0.56 -7.13
C ALA A 206 0.81 -0.17 -6.94
N GLU A 207 0.84 -1.50 -7.08
CA GLU A 207 2.09 -2.28 -7.03
C GLU A 207 3.11 -1.75 -8.05
N VAL A 208 2.73 -1.67 -9.33
CA VAL A 208 3.60 -1.23 -10.41
C VAL A 208 4.02 0.24 -10.25
N PHE A 209 3.13 1.10 -9.72
CA PHE A 209 3.41 2.52 -9.48
C PHE A 209 4.51 2.74 -8.46
N PHE A 210 4.51 1.98 -7.37
CA PHE A 210 5.51 2.13 -6.32
C PHE A 210 6.79 1.33 -6.57
N GLU A 211 6.71 0.17 -7.21
CA GLU A 211 7.87 -0.71 -7.42
C GLU A 211 8.61 -0.44 -8.74
N GLN A 212 7.89 -0.06 -9.80
CA GLN A 212 8.45 0.16 -11.13
C GLN A 212 8.14 1.56 -11.70
N PRO A 213 8.27 2.66 -10.93
CA PRO A 213 7.76 3.97 -11.33
C PRO A 213 8.37 4.49 -12.65
N LYS A 214 9.68 4.29 -12.85
CA LYS A 214 10.36 4.69 -14.10
C LYS A 214 9.89 3.87 -15.30
N HIS A 215 9.68 2.56 -15.13
CA HIS A 215 9.21 1.70 -16.21
C HIS A 215 7.75 2.02 -16.58
N PHE A 216 6.91 2.24 -15.58
CA PHE A 216 5.51 2.65 -15.74
C PHE A 216 5.40 3.99 -16.46
N ALA A 217 6.08 5.03 -15.98
CA ALA A 217 6.08 6.35 -16.62
C ALA A 217 6.49 6.30 -18.10
N ARG A 218 7.44 5.44 -18.46
CA ARG A 218 7.90 5.27 -19.84
C ARG A 218 6.91 4.52 -20.73
N LYS A 219 6.29 3.46 -20.21
CA LYS A 219 5.45 2.54 -21.02
C LYS A 219 3.99 2.96 -21.07
N GLU A 220 3.48 3.61 -20.02
CA GLU A 220 2.08 4.03 -19.91
C GLU A 220 1.97 5.43 -19.28
N PRO A 221 2.56 6.48 -19.90
CA PRO A 221 2.74 7.79 -19.29
C PRO A 221 1.43 8.40 -18.77
N ARG A 222 0.35 8.36 -19.56
CA ARG A 222 -0.94 8.94 -19.14
C ARG A 222 -1.57 8.21 -17.96
N LEU A 223 -1.39 6.89 -17.89
CA LEU A 223 -1.86 6.11 -16.75
C LEU A 223 -0.97 6.38 -15.52
N TYR A 224 0.34 6.48 -15.70
CA TYR A 224 1.26 6.88 -14.63
C TYR A 224 0.93 8.27 -14.06
N ASP A 225 0.72 9.27 -14.91
CA ASP A 225 0.38 10.63 -14.49
C ASP A 225 -0.94 10.66 -13.70
N SER A 226 -1.91 9.82 -14.08
CA SER A 226 -3.16 9.70 -13.33
C SER A 226 -2.93 9.11 -11.94
N MET A 227 -2.01 8.14 -11.80
CA MET A 227 -1.61 7.59 -10.50
C MET A 227 -0.88 8.63 -9.65
N CYS A 228 -0.05 9.47 -10.27
CA CYS A 228 0.62 10.58 -9.58
C CYS A 228 -0.38 11.56 -8.96
N LYS A 229 -1.39 11.97 -9.72
CA LYS A 229 -2.49 12.81 -9.21
C LYS A 229 -3.27 12.10 -8.11
N LEU A 230 -3.67 10.85 -8.37
CA LEU A 230 -4.47 10.03 -7.48
C LEU A 230 -3.82 9.86 -6.10
N TYR A 231 -2.53 9.50 -6.07
CA TYR A 231 -1.76 9.29 -4.84
C TYR A 231 -1.10 10.55 -4.27
N ASN A 232 -1.18 11.67 -5.01
CA ASN A 232 -0.42 12.89 -4.77
C ASN A 232 1.09 12.60 -4.53
N GLN A 233 1.63 11.69 -5.34
CA GLN A 233 3.00 11.21 -5.22
C GLN A 233 3.67 11.03 -6.58
N ASP A 234 5.00 11.12 -6.63
CA ASP A 234 5.82 10.67 -7.75
C ASP A 234 6.99 9.84 -7.20
N PRO A 235 6.87 8.49 -7.14
CA PRO A 235 7.91 7.62 -6.61
C PRO A 235 9.21 7.60 -7.44
N ARG A 236 9.29 8.31 -8.58
CA ARG A 236 10.58 8.58 -9.24
C ARG A 236 11.43 9.58 -8.46
N ASN A 237 10.81 10.45 -7.67
CA ASN A 237 11.48 11.38 -6.76
C ASN A 237 11.58 10.75 -5.36
N TRP A 238 12.52 9.83 -5.21
CA TRP A 238 12.81 9.11 -3.97
C TRP A 238 13.00 10.00 -2.73
N GLU A 239 13.75 11.12 -2.82
CA GLU A 239 14.02 11.98 -1.66
C GLU A 239 12.81 12.76 -1.17
N ASN A 240 11.92 13.14 -2.09
CA ASN A 240 10.66 13.82 -1.80
C ASN A 240 9.55 13.40 -2.78
N PRO A 241 8.90 12.25 -2.53
CA PRO A 241 7.92 11.71 -3.46
C PRO A 241 6.58 12.42 -3.40
N ARG A 242 6.33 13.35 -2.46
CA ARG A 242 5.01 14.00 -2.31
C ARG A 242 4.90 15.20 -3.25
N LEU A 243 3.80 15.29 -4.00
CA LEU A 243 3.60 16.38 -4.97
C LEU A 243 3.07 17.67 -4.31
N LYS A 244 2.28 17.52 -3.25
CA LYS A 244 1.74 18.63 -2.44
C LYS A 244 1.93 18.33 -0.96
N GLU A 245 2.21 19.36 -0.17
CA GLU A 245 2.30 19.26 1.29
C GLU A 245 0.92 19.41 1.96
N PHE A 246 0.77 18.83 3.16
CA PHE A 246 -0.43 18.96 3.99
C PHE A 246 -0.10 19.06 5.49
#